data_AF-A0A7C9PLV3-F1
#
_entry.id   AF-A0A7C9PLV3-F1
#
_cell.length_a   1.000
_cell.length_b   1.000
_cell.length_c   1.000
_cell.angle_alpha   90.00
_cell.angle_beta   90.00
_cell.angle_gamma   90.00
#
_symmetry.space_group_name_H-M   'P 1'
#
loop_
_entity.id
_entity.type
_entity.pdbx_description
1 polymer ?
#
loop_
_entity_poly.entity_id
_entity_poly.type
_entity_poly.pdbx_seq_one_letter_code
_entity_poly.pdbx_strand_id
1 'polypeptide(L)'
;MSKSSAHWWTRTRRHSRLTAAAASALVIALVTVGILVWTSPSIPGTAASAIAQLRSSLAARHSDAETIRLKNQIAALEAKLTVTEAGAASNKEQLAAMTAKAMAATSKLSALEAQTTAAAAARASAAAAAAARGSLTPTRTTPKPTHTTPPPAPITAPTLAALTRPSSRYFGMYTEQAPFNWATYDATASAIGEQPNVVGYFGGWDQTFRADAVQRAWKRGTLPILTWESRPIKAGNDEVTAPDYQLSDILAGNYDSYLRSYAKAIVANGLPMGIRFDHEMNGVWYPWVEDDGHGNSINGNSAGQYVQVWKHVHDIFQAEGANKYVFWIWSPNIVNNLPSAHQSLDYLKSLYPGDAYVDWVGLSGYLRPAYKPDNDFSFRYTFQKSLDELRALTSKPIFLSEIGASETGGHKATWITSLFNGLADPANSDIIGFAWFNMAVTTYVEGQRTTNDWRIDSRSDTLASFVAGIHLAGNGFALKPTS
;
A
#
# COMPACT_ATOMS: atom_id res chain seq x y z
N MET A 1 -23.52 6.14 55.26
CA MET A 1 -22.57 5.13 54.75
C MET A 1 -22.38 5.37 53.26
N SER A 2 -21.27 6.01 52.87
CA SER A 2 -20.95 6.39 51.49
C SER A 2 -19.82 5.49 50.98
N LYS A 3 -20.02 4.83 49.82
CA LYS A 3 -18.96 4.08 49.13
C LYS A 3 -18.48 4.91 47.94
N SER A 4 -17.25 5.39 48.06
CA SER A 4 -16.49 6.09 47.02
C SER A 4 -15.84 5.08 46.07
N SER A 5 -16.04 5.31 44.77
CA SER A 5 -15.32 4.72 43.64
C SER A 5 -13.88 5.25 43.56
N ALA A 6 -12.89 4.37 43.39
CA ALA A 6 -11.49 4.74 43.10
C ALA A 6 -11.05 4.13 41.76
N HIS A 7 -10.42 4.98 40.95
CA HIS A 7 -10.07 4.75 39.54
C HIS A 7 -8.81 3.89 39.33
N TRP A 8 -8.75 3.19 38.18
CA TRP A 8 -7.75 2.16 37.86
C TRP A 8 -6.45 2.63 37.16
N TRP A 9 -6.26 3.93 36.94
CA TRP A 9 -5.08 4.48 36.23
C TRP A 9 -4.03 5.07 37.18
N THR A 10 -3.35 4.20 37.92
CA THR A 10 -1.99 4.47 38.41
C THR A 10 -1.15 3.23 38.22
N ARG A 11 -0.55 3.07 37.03
CA ARG A 11 0.63 2.21 36.86
C ARG A 11 1.90 3.05 37.05
N THR A 12 2.72 2.55 37.95
CA THR A 12 3.93 3.11 38.52
C THR A 12 5.04 3.30 37.49
N ARG A 13 5.62 4.51 37.45
CA ARG A 13 6.78 4.90 36.63
C ARG A 13 8.09 4.36 37.20
N ARG A 14 8.29 3.04 37.18
CA ARG A 14 9.59 2.42 37.51
C ARG A 14 10.19 1.52 36.42
N HIS A 15 9.51 1.34 35.29
CA HIS A 15 9.97 0.38 34.27
C HIS A 15 10.71 0.98 33.07
N SER A 16 10.81 2.30 32.90
CA SER A 16 11.51 2.88 31.73
C SER A 16 13.03 2.71 31.74
N ARG A 17 13.66 2.55 32.92
CA ARG A 17 15.10 2.32 33.03
C ARG A 17 15.51 0.87 32.73
N LEU A 18 14.60 -0.09 32.95
CA LEU A 18 14.86 -1.51 32.72
C LEU A 18 14.66 -1.92 31.25
N THR A 19 13.79 -1.23 30.51
CA THR A 19 13.58 -1.46 29.07
C THR A 19 14.78 -1.00 28.24
N ALA A 20 15.42 0.12 28.62
CA ALA A 20 16.64 0.60 27.98
C ALA A 20 17.82 -0.35 28.21
N ALA A 21 18.01 -0.83 29.45
CA ALA A 21 19.07 -1.79 29.77
C ALA A 21 18.90 -3.14 29.04
N ALA A 22 17.66 -3.60 28.85
CA ALA A 22 17.35 -4.82 28.11
C ALA A 22 17.62 -4.69 26.60
N ALA A 23 17.36 -3.52 26.01
CA ALA A 23 17.71 -3.23 24.62
C ALA A 23 19.23 -3.10 24.42
N SER A 24 19.95 -2.49 25.37
CA SER A 24 21.41 -2.42 25.36
C SER A 24 22.05 -3.81 25.45
N ALA A 25 21.52 -4.70 26.29
CA ALA A 25 21.99 -6.09 26.39
C ALA A 25 21.76 -6.88 25.09
N LEU A 26 20.64 -6.63 24.39
CA LEU A 26 20.33 -7.26 23.10
C LEU A 26 21.27 -6.80 21.98
N VAL A 27 21.59 -5.50 21.93
CA VAL A 27 22.54 -4.94 20.96
C VAL A 27 23.96 -5.45 21.22
N ILE A 28 24.38 -5.52 22.49
CA ILE A 28 25.68 -6.10 22.88
C ILE A 28 25.73 -7.59 22.52
N ALA A 29 24.66 -8.35 22.76
CA ALA A 29 24.59 -9.76 22.38
C ALA A 29 24.69 -9.97 20.86
N LEU A 30 24.02 -9.15 20.06
CA LEU A 30 24.10 -9.20 18.59
C LEU A 30 25.49 -8.84 18.06
N VAL A 31 26.15 -7.85 18.67
CA VAL A 31 27.54 -7.48 18.34
C VAL A 31 28.52 -8.60 18.74
N THR A 32 28.30 -9.26 19.88
CA THR A 32 29.17 -10.32 20.39
C THR A 32 29.01 -11.61 19.57
N VAL A 33 27.79 -11.93 19.12
CA VAL A 33 27.54 -13.04 18.17
C VAL A 33 28.19 -12.77 16.82
N GLY A 34 28.11 -11.54 16.30
CA GLY A 34 28.80 -11.15 15.07
C GLY A 34 30.32 -11.23 15.16
N ILE A 35 30.90 -10.93 16.33
CA ILE A 35 32.34 -11.07 16.58
C ILE A 35 32.73 -12.56 16.73
N LEU A 36 31.98 -13.35 17.52
CA LEU A 36 32.28 -14.77 17.77
C LEU A 36 32.16 -15.66 16.53
N VAL A 37 31.19 -15.40 15.65
CA VAL A 37 31.03 -16.09 14.37
C VAL A 37 32.24 -15.84 13.45
N TRP A 38 32.99 -14.77 13.67
CA TRP A 38 34.13 -14.40 12.84
C TRP A 38 35.50 -14.69 13.46
N THR A 39 35.61 -14.86 14.80
CA THR A 39 36.93 -14.92 15.46
C THR A 39 37.39 -16.28 15.98
N SER A 40 36.58 -17.36 16.04
CA SER A 40 37.13 -18.71 16.34
C SER A 40 36.17 -19.89 16.09
N PRO A 41 36.57 -20.91 15.31
CA PRO A 41 35.82 -22.15 15.16
C PRO A 41 36.27 -23.15 16.23
N SER A 42 35.70 -23.14 17.44
CA SER A 42 35.63 -24.32 18.36
C SER A 42 35.26 -23.99 19.83
N ILE A 43 34.03 -23.57 20.17
CA ILE A 43 33.44 -23.86 21.51
C ILE A 43 31.89 -23.96 21.40
N PRO A 44 31.27 -25.15 21.43
CA PRO A 44 29.82 -25.32 21.33
C PRO A 44 29.03 -25.16 22.65
N GLY A 45 29.52 -24.40 23.63
CA GLY A 45 28.95 -24.38 25.00
C GLY A 45 28.34 -23.05 25.47
N THR A 46 28.84 -21.91 25.00
CA THR A 46 28.55 -20.60 25.61
C THR A 46 27.37 -19.86 24.97
N ALA A 47 27.13 -20.05 23.67
CA ALA A 47 25.96 -19.47 22.99
C ALA A 47 24.64 -20.10 23.47
N ALA A 48 24.64 -21.41 23.73
CA ALA A 48 23.48 -22.13 24.24
C ALA A 48 23.11 -21.71 25.67
N SER A 49 24.09 -21.41 26.53
CA SER A 49 23.84 -20.95 27.90
C SER A 49 23.33 -19.50 27.95
N ALA A 50 23.83 -18.62 27.08
CA ALA A 50 23.35 -17.24 26.94
C ALA A 50 21.90 -17.17 26.42
N ILE A 51 21.56 -18.00 25.43
CA ILE A 51 20.19 -18.12 24.90
C ILE A 51 19.25 -18.72 25.96
N ALA A 52 19.71 -19.67 26.78
CA ALA A 52 18.93 -20.22 27.89
C ALA A 52 18.65 -19.19 29.00
N GLN A 53 19.61 -18.32 29.33
CA GLN A 53 19.42 -17.19 30.27
C GLN A 53 18.49 -16.10 29.71
N LEU A 54 18.52 -15.86 28.40
CA LEU A 54 17.56 -14.98 27.72
C LEU A 54 16.14 -15.57 27.70
N ARG A 55 16.00 -16.88 27.50
CA ARG A 55 14.69 -17.56 27.59
C ARG A 55 14.09 -17.50 28.99
N SER A 56 14.89 -17.74 30.04
CA SER A 56 14.40 -17.70 31.42
C SER A 56 13.99 -16.30 31.87
N SER A 57 14.67 -15.25 31.38
CA SER A 57 14.33 -13.85 31.66
C SER A 57 13.10 -13.36 30.89
N LEU A 58 12.80 -13.92 29.71
CA LEU A 58 11.59 -13.62 28.92
C LEU A 58 10.35 -14.46 29.33
N ALA A 59 10.53 -15.64 29.92
CA ALA A 59 9.44 -16.53 30.29
C ALA A 59 8.49 -15.95 31.36
N ALA A 60 8.98 -15.04 32.21
CA ALA A 60 8.22 -14.46 33.31
C ALA A 60 7.28 -13.30 32.93
N ARG A 61 7.16 -12.92 31.65
CA ARG A 61 6.45 -11.69 31.24
C ARG A 61 5.52 -11.93 30.07
N HIS A 62 4.26 -12.22 30.37
CA HIS A 62 3.17 -12.24 29.39
C HIS A 62 2.36 -10.95 29.52
N SER A 63 2.20 -10.24 28.39
CA SER A 63 1.05 -9.37 28.02
C SER A 63 1.34 -7.93 27.51
N ASP A 64 2.31 -7.72 26.61
CA ASP A 64 2.32 -6.48 25.79
C ASP A 64 2.69 -6.76 24.31
N ALA A 65 1.98 -6.14 23.36
CA ALA A 65 2.09 -6.34 21.91
C ALA A 65 3.51 -6.07 21.35
N GLU A 66 4.24 -5.17 21.99
CA GLU A 66 5.62 -4.83 21.64
C GLU A 66 6.60 -5.97 22.00
N THR A 67 6.29 -6.75 23.05
CA THR A 67 7.07 -7.94 23.43
C THR A 67 6.87 -9.08 22.42
N ILE A 68 5.67 -9.21 21.87
CA ILE A 68 5.36 -10.21 20.83
C ILE A 68 6.06 -9.81 19.52
N ARG A 69 6.03 -8.53 19.14
CA ARG A 69 6.74 -8.00 17.98
C ARG A 69 8.26 -8.23 18.08
N LEU A 70 8.86 -7.97 19.23
CA LEU A 70 10.29 -8.19 19.46
C LEU A 70 10.65 -9.68 19.42
N LYS A 71 9.83 -10.57 20.00
CA LYS A 71 9.99 -12.03 19.89
C LYS A 71 9.97 -12.50 18.44
N ASN A 72 9.07 -11.97 17.62
CA ASN A 72 8.97 -12.33 16.20
C ASN A 72 10.15 -11.80 15.38
N GLN A 73 10.66 -10.61 15.70
CA GLN A 73 11.86 -10.06 15.04
C GLN A 73 13.12 -10.87 15.39
N ILE A 74 13.24 -11.36 16.62
CA ILE A 74 14.35 -12.25 17.02
C ILE A 74 14.29 -13.57 16.26
N ALA A 75 13.12 -14.21 16.19
CA ALA A 75 12.95 -15.46 15.43
C ALA A 75 13.25 -15.29 13.93
N ALA A 76 12.87 -14.15 13.33
CA ALA A 76 13.18 -13.84 11.94
C ALA A 76 14.67 -13.57 11.68
N LEU A 77 15.40 -13.08 12.68
CA LEU A 77 16.84 -12.87 12.61
C LEU A 77 17.61 -14.19 12.81
N GLU A 78 17.16 -15.06 13.71
CA GLU A 78 17.71 -16.42 13.89
C GLU A 78 17.56 -17.27 12.61
N ALA A 79 16.41 -17.17 11.94
CA ALA A 79 16.16 -17.83 10.65
C ALA A 79 17.02 -17.28 9.51
N LYS A 80 17.45 -16.01 9.58
CA LYS A 80 18.38 -15.41 8.61
C LYS A 80 19.84 -15.76 8.90
N LEU A 81 20.17 -16.05 10.16
CA LEU A 81 21.51 -16.47 10.58
C LEU A 81 21.85 -17.91 10.11
N THR A 82 20.83 -18.73 9.84
CA THR A 82 21.00 -20.12 9.38
C THR A 82 21.33 -20.25 7.89
N VAL A 83 21.39 -19.15 7.15
CA VAL A 83 21.72 -19.13 5.71
C VAL A 83 22.95 -18.25 5.48
N THR A 84 24.15 -18.81 5.68
CA THR A 84 25.39 -18.26 5.09
C THR A 84 26.55 -19.25 5.21
N GLU A 85 26.75 -20.07 4.17
CA GLU A 85 28.09 -20.61 3.84
C GLU A 85 28.52 -20.30 2.39
N ALA A 86 27.62 -19.81 1.51
CA ALA A 86 27.91 -19.75 0.07
C ALA A 86 28.27 -18.35 -0.51
N GLY A 87 28.56 -17.33 0.30
CA GLY A 87 28.64 -15.94 -0.23
C GLY A 87 29.62 -15.00 0.46
N ALA A 88 30.81 -15.47 0.85
CA ALA A 88 31.72 -14.72 1.72
C ALA A 88 32.34 -13.43 1.11
N ALA A 89 32.19 -13.16 -0.18
CA ALA A 89 32.84 -12.00 -0.83
C ALA A 89 31.91 -10.77 -1.03
N SER A 90 30.59 -10.94 -1.23
CA SER A 90 29.66 -9.80 -1.44
C SER A 90 29.27 -9.06 -0.15
N ASN A 91 29.68 -9.59 1.00
CA ASN A 91 29.14 -9.18 2.29
C ASN A 91 29.94 -8.09 2.99
N LYS A 92 31.12 -7.68 2.50
CA LYS A 92 31.96 -6.70 3.20
C LYS A 92 31.40 -5.27 3.12
N GLU A 93 30.91 -4.87 1.95
CA GLU A 93 30.23 -3.57 1.77
C GLU A 93 28.84 -3.55 2.41
N GLN A 94 28.07 -4.63 2.30
CA GLN A 94 26.78 -4.75 2.98
C GLN A 94 26.92 -4.73 4.51
N LEU A 95 27.96 -5.38 5.05
CA LEU A 95 28.27 -5.34 6.48
C LEU A 95 28.73 -3.96 6.94
N ALA A 96 29.55 -3.26 6.14
CA ALA A 96 29.93 -1.87 6.44
C ALA A 96 28.71 -0.94 6.42
N ALA A 97 27.80 -1.10 5.45
CA ALA A 97 26.56 -0.33 5.37
C ALA A 97 25.60 -0.64 6.53
N MET A 98 25.49 -1.90 6.96
CA MET A 98 24.68 -2.29 8.12
C MET A 98 25.30 -1.78 9.44
N THR A 99 26.63 -1.79 9.55
CA THR A 99 27.36 -1.24 10.71
C THR A 99 27.18 0.28 10.81
N ALA A 100 27.26 1.00 9.68
CA ALA A 100 27.00 2.43 9.63
C ALA A 100 25.54 2.77 10.02
N LYS A 101 24.56 1.99 9.53
CA LYS A 101 23.14 2.14 9.89
C LYS A 101 22.90 1.87 11.39
N ALA A 102 23.57 0.86 11.96
CA ALA A 102 23.49 0.56 13.38
C ALA A 102 24.08 1.70 14.24
N MET A 103 25.26 2.23 13.88
CA MET A 103 25.86 3.38 14.57
C MET A 103 24.99 4.64 14.48
N ALA A 104 24.38 4.91 13.32
CA ALA A 104 23.46 6.03 13.15
C ALA A 104 22.19 5.89 14.02
N ALA A 105 21.67 4.67 14.16
CA ALA A 105 20.54 4.38 15.05
C ALA A 105 20.91 4.58 16.53
N THR A 106 22.09 4.13 16.95
CA THR A 106 22.63 4.35 18.30
C THR A 106 22.79 5.85 18.60
N SER A 107 23.38 6.62 17.68
CA SER A 107 23.56 8.07 17.87
C SER A 107 22.23 8.82 17.95
N LYS A 108 21.22 8.43 17.15
CA LYS A 108 19.86 9.00 17.24
C LYS A 108 19.19 8.67 18.57
N LEU A 109 19.41 7.48 19.11
CA LEU A 109 18.90 7.07 20.41
C LEU A 109 19.55 7.90 21.53
N SER A 110 20.87 8.06 21.53
CA SER A 110 21.58 8.90 22.49
C SER A 110 21.14 10.37 22.45
N ALA A 111 20.82 10.89 21.26
CA ALA A 111 20.28 12.24 21.09
C ALA A 111 18.86 12.38 21.68
N LEU A 112 18.02 11.36 21.51
CA LEU A 112 16.67 11.29 22.10
C LEU A 112 16.73 11.16 23.64
N GLU A 113 17.71 10.42 24.17
CA GLU A 113 17.98 10.34 25.61
C GLU A 113 18.42 11.70 26.18
N ALA A 114 19.28 12.43 25.46
CA ALA A 114 19.69 13.77 25.87
C ALA A 114 18.51 14.76 25.89
N GLN A 115 17.63 14.75 24.87
CA GLN A 115 16.45 15.60 24.81
C GLN A 115 15.42 15.28 25.91
N THR A 116 15.22 14.00 26.22
CA THR A 116 14.30 13.59 27.29
C THR A 116 14.82 13.93 28.69
N THR A 117 16.15 13.90 28.88
CA THR A 117 16.79 14.32 30.13
C THR A 117 16.70 15.85 30.32
N ALA A 118 16.90 16.63 29.26
CA ALA A 118 16.71 18.09 29.27
C ALA A 118 15.25 18.49 29.55
N ALA A 119 14.28 17.79 28.95
CA ALA A 119 12.85 18.03 29.19
C ALA A 119 12.41 17.66 30.63
N ALA A 120 13.05 16.66 31.24
CA ALA A 120 12.82 16.29 32.64
C ALA A 120 13.40 17.32 33.62
N ALA A 121 14.59 17.85 33.34
CA ALA A 121 15.23 18.90 34.14
C ALA A 121 14.42 20.21 34.10
N ALA A 122 13.94 20.63 32.93
CA ALA A 122 13.10 21.82 32.78
C ALA A 122 11.78 21.72 33.58
N ARG A 123 11.16 20.53 33.61
CA ARG A 123 9.93 20.27 34.39
C ARG A 123 10.18 20.24 35.91
N ALA A 124 11.33 19.75 36.35
CA ALA A 124 11.71 19.75 37.75
C ALA A 124 11.96 21.18 38.28
N SER A 125 12.61 22.03 37.49
CA SER A 125 12.83 23.45 37.83
C SER A 125 11.52 24.25 37.88
N ALA A 126 10.57 23.97 36.99
CA ALA A 126 9.24 24.60 37.01
C ALA A 126 8.41 24.17 38.25
N ALA A 127 8.51 22.91 38.67
CA ALA A 127 7.83 22.40 39.85
C ALA A 127 8.43 22.94 41.17
N ALA A 128 9.76 23.11 41.23
CA ALA A 128 10.44 23.70 42.39
C ALA A 128 10.13 25.20 42.56
N ALA A 129 10.01 25.95 41.46
CA ALA A 129 9.62 27.36 41.48
C ALA A 129 8.18 27.59 41.95
N ALA A 130 7.28 26.62 41.71
CA ALA A 130 5.88 26.67 42.17
C ALA A 130 5.74 26.32 43.66
N ALA A 131 6.61 25.46 44.21
CA ALA A 131 6.59 25.07 45.62
C ALA A 131 7.11 26.17 46.58
N ALA A 132 7.89 27.13 46.08
CA ALA A 132 8.49 28.19 46.90
C ALA A 132 7.58 29.43 47.12
N ARG A 133 6.36 29.48 46.57
CA ARG A 133 5.47 30.66 46.65
C ARG A 133 4.07 30.39 47.24
N GLY A 134 3.95 29.48 48.19
CA GLY A 134 2.67 29.17 48.84
C GLY A 134 2.58 29.63 50.30
N SER A 135 2.37 30.92 50.55
CA SER A 135 1.88 31.42 51.84
C SER A 135 0.43 31.94 51.72
N LEU A 136 -0.45 31.32 52.52
CA LEU A 136 -1.69 31.82 53.13
C LEU A 136 -2.67 32.66 52.29
N THR A 137 -3.84 32.11 51.96
CA THR A 137 -5.18 32.68 52.30
C THR A 137 -6.33 31.79 51.80
N PRO A 138 -7.50 31.75 52.48
CA PRO A 138 -8.65 30.97 52.06
C PRO A 138 -9.56 31.78 51.13
N THR A 139 -9.80 31.31 49.91
CA THR A 139 -10.73 31.97 48.98
C THR A 139 -11.69 30.99 48.32
N ARG A 140 -12.97 31.21 48.66
CA ARG A 140 -14.22 30.94 47.93
C ARG A 140 -14.10 30.15 46.61
N THR A 141 -14.67 28.95 46.59
CA THR A 141 -14.84 28.10 45.41
C THR A 141 -15.72 28.77 44.36
N THR A 142 -15.11 29.19 43.24
CA THR A 142 -15.80 29.41 41.96
C THR A 142 -15.70 28.14 41.10
N PRO A 143 -16.72 27.80 40.29
CA PRO A 143 -16.68 26.61 39.44
C PRO A 143 -15.60 26.73 38.37
N LYS A 144 -14.80 25.68 38.22
CA LYS A 144 -13.79 25.54 37.16
C LYS A 144 -14.48 25.48 35.79
N PRO A 145 -14.07 26.30 34.80
CA PRO A 145 -14.65 26.20 33.46
C PRO A 145 -14.30 24.84 32.87
N THR A 146 -15.33 24.09 32.49
CA THR A 146 -15.21 22.90 31.65
C THR A 146 -14.71 23.32 30.28
N HIS A 147 -13.44 23.11 29.99
CA HIS A 147 -12.93 23.14 28.62
C HIS A 147 -13.53 21.94 27.86
N THR A 148 -14.65 22.15 27.19
CA THR A 148 -15.13 21.22 26.16
C THR A 148 -14.19 21.34 24.97
N THR A 149 -13.38 20.32 24.72
CA THR A 149 -12.63 20.21 23.47
C THR A 149 -13.63 20.22 22.31
N PRO A 150 -13.50 21.13 21.33
CA PRO A 150 -14.37 21.14 20.17
C PRO A 150 -14.36 19.75 19.48
N PRO A 151 -15.50 19.27 18.96
CA PRO A 151 -15.52 18.07 18.15
C PRO A 151 -14.52 18.19 17.00
N PRO A 152 -13.83 17.08 16.61
CA PRO A 152 -12.95 17.11 15.45
C PRO A 152 -13.74 17.56 14.21
N ALA A 153 -13.12 18.42 13.39
CA ALA A 153 -13.74 18.89 12.16
C ALA A 153 -14.12 17.70 11.23
N PRO A 154 -15.27 17.77 10.53
CA PRO A 154 -15.66 16.73 9.58
C PRO A 154 -14.61 16.57 8.47
N ILE A 155 -14.38 15.34 8.02
CA ILE A 155 -13.53 15.06 6.86
C ILE A 155 -14.29 15.53 5.62
N THR A 156 -13.64 16.33 4.77
CA THR A 156 -14.20 16.82 3.52
C THR A 156 -13.51 16.21 2.32
N ALA A 157 -14.22 16.06 1.21
CA ALA A 157 -13.70 15.61 -0.08
C ALA A 157 -14.26 16.47 -1.22
N PRO A 158 -13.58 16.55 -2.37
CA PRO A 158 -14.15 17.13 -3.58
C PRO A 158 -15.41 16.39 -4.02
N THR A 159 -16.25 17.04 -4.82
CA THR A 159 -17.43 16.39 -5.42
C THR A 159 -17.01 15.31 -6.42
N LEU A 160 -17.86 14.30 -6.61
CA LEU A 160 -17.63 13.23 -7.60
C LEU A 160 -17.39 13.79 -9.02
N ALA A 161 -18.12 14.84 -9.39
CA ALA A 161 -17.98 15.52 -10.68
C ALA A 161 -16.62 16.22 -10.86
N ALA A 162 -16.04 16.74 -9.78
CA ALA A 162 -14.71 17.35 -9.80
C ALA A 162 -13.60 16.28 -9.84
N LEU A 163 -13.84 15.12 -9.21
CA LEU A 163 -12.91 13.99 -9.26
C LEU A 163 -12.86 13.39 -10.65
N THR A 164 -14.02 13.10 -11.26
CA THR A 164 -14.09 12.40 -12.55
C THR A 164 -13.63 13.21 -13.75
N ARG A 165 -13.53 14.54 -13.62
CA ARG A 165 -13.04 15.46 -14.66
C ARG A 165 -11.99 16.41 -14.07
N PRO A 166 -10.79 15.90 -13.75
CA PRO A 166 -9.78 16.70 -13.08
C PRO A 166 -9.14 17.71 -14.05
N SER A 167 -8.78 18.89 -13.54
CA SER A 167 -8.05 19.91 -14.31
C SER A 167 -6.54 19.62 -14.44
N SER A 168 -6.06 18.60 -13.76
CA SER A 168 -4.65 18.23 -13.65
C SER A 168 -4.54 16.73 -13.46
N ARG A 169 -3.47 16.10 -13.94
CA ARG A 169 -3.29 14.65 -13.86
C ARG A 169 -3.15 14.18 -12.41
N TYR A 170 -3.67 13.00 -12.15
CA TYR A 170 -3.49 12.25 -10.91
C TYR A 170 -2.15 11.52 -10.89
N PHE A 171 -1.45 11.61 -9.76
CA PHE A 171 -0.30 10.78 -9.44
C PHE A 171 -0.69 9.89 -8.26
N GLY A 172 -0.82 8.60 -8.51
CA GLY A 172 -1.22 7.61 -7.52
C GLY A 172 -0.16 6.58 -7.21
N MET A 173 -0.37 5.88 -6.09
CA MET A 173 0.50 4.77 -5.70
C MET A 173 -0.27 3.69 -4.92
N TYR A 174 0.03 2.43 -5.22
CA TYR A 174 -0.25 1.28 -4.36
C TYR A 174 0.99 0.97 -3.54
N THR A 175 0.85 0.80 -2.23
CA THR A 175 1.89 0.24 -1.37
C THR A 175 1.27 -0.86 -0.53
N GLU A 176 2.11 -1.73 0.03
CA GLU A 176 1.67 -2.95 0.74
C GLU A 176 0.60 -2.71 1.80
N GLN A 177 0.61 -1.55 2.47
CA GLN A 177 -0.26 -1.30 3.61
C GLN A 177 -1.05 0.01 3.51
N ALA A 178 -0.82 0.90 2.54
CA ALA A 178 -1.64 2.09 2.42
C ALA A 178 -3.05 1.72 1.92
N PRO A 179 -4.11 2.40 2.38
CA PRO A 179 -4.16 3.53 3.32
C PRO A 179 -4.20 3.15 4.83
N PHE A 180 -4.04 1.87 5.17
CA PHE A 180 -4.07 1.37 6.56
C PHE A 180 -2.79 1.72 7.33
N ASN A 181 -1.66 1.81 6.65
CA ASN A 181 -0.39 2.32 7.12
C ASN A 181 0.29 3.12 6.00
N TRP A 182 0.71 4.34 6.31
CA TRP A 182 1.28 5.27 5.35
C TRP A 182 2.80 5.27 5.30
N ALA A 183 3.49 4.48 6.12
CA ALA A 183 4.95 4.58 6.27
C ALA A 183 5.72 4.44 4.94
N THR A 184 5.43 3.39 4.16
CA THR A 184 6.05 3.19 2.83
C THR A 184 5.62 4.27 1.85
N TYR A 185 4.34 4.63 1.87
CA TYR A 185 3.80 5.68 0.99
C TYR A 185 4.50 7.02 1.22
N ASP A 186 4.66 7.41 2.47
CA ASP A 186 5.29 8.68 2.89
C ASP A 186 6.79 8.67 2.65
N ALA A 187 7.46 7.53 2.86
CA ALA A 187 8.88 7.39 2.58
C ALA A 187 9.18 7.53 1.09
N THR A 188 8.41 6.86 0.23
CA THR A 188 8.57 6.96 -1.23
C THR A 188 8.18 8.36 -1.72
N ALA A 189 7.09 8.95 -1.22
CA ALA A 189 6.73 10.34 -1.54
C ALA A 189 7.87 11.32 -1.18
N SER A 190 8.47 11.16 0.01
CA SER A 190 9.61 11.98 0.46
C SER A 190 10.85 11.78 -0.43
N ALA A 191 11.08 10.57 -0.93
CA ALA A 191 12.18 10.30 -1.86
C ALA A 191 11.97 10.96 -3.23
N ILE A 192 10.71 11.08 -3.67
CA ILE A 192 10.34 11.77 -4.92
C ILE A 192 10.34 13.29 -4.74
N GLY A 193 10.05 13.77 -3.52
CA GLY A 193 9.86 15.18 -3.20
C GLY A 193 8.44 15.69 -3.43
N GLU A 194 7.51 14.80 -3.78
CA GLU A 194 6.11 15.12 -4.09
C GLU A 194 5.17 14.11 -3.46
N GLN A 195 4.02 14.59 -2.99
CA GLN A 195 2.94 13.77 -2.43
C GLN A 195 2.00 13.28 -3.54
N PRO A 196 1.86 11.96 -3.75
CA PRO A 196 0.84 11.43 -4.63
C PRO A 196 -0.57 11.74 -4.08
N ASN A 197 -1.50 12.01 -4.98
CA ASN A 197 -2.88 12.45 -4.70
C ASN A 197 -3.93 11.35 -4.93
N VAL A 198 -3.49 10.13 -5.27
CA VAL A 198 -4.30 8.90 -5.31
C VAL A 198 -3.64 7.80 -4.48
N VAL A 199 -4.44 7.07 -3.70
CA VAL A 199 -4.00 5.85 -3.00
C VAL A 199 -4.81 4.67 -3.50
N GLY A 200 -4.12 3.67 -4.02
CA GLY A 200 -4.73 2.41 -4.42
C GLY A 200 -4.66 1.38 -3.31
N TYR A 201 -5.70 0.57 -3.15
CA TYR A 201 -5.70 -0.62 -2.29
C TYR A 201 -6.61 -1.71 -2.85
N PHE A 202 -6.41 -2.96 -2.43
CA PHE A 202 -7.18 -4.11 -2.87
C PHE A 202 -8.16 -4.57 -1.79
N GLY A 203 -9.28 -5.16 -2.20
CA GLY A 203 -10.27 -5.77 -1.32
C GLY A 203 -11.03 -6.89 -2.02
N GLY A 204 -11.39 -7.92 -1.28
CA GLY A 204 -12.14 -9.07 -1.76
C GLY A 204 -13.57 -9.11 -1.22
N TRP A 205 -14.41 -9.96 -1.80
CA TRP A 205 -15.80 -10.16 -1.40
C TRP A 205 -15.96 -10.94 -0.08
N ASP A 206 -14.85 -11.41 0.52
CA ASP A 206 -14.78 -11.93 1.88
C ASP A 206 -14.72 -10.84 2.96
N GLN A 207 -14.69 -9.56 2.56
CA GLN A 207 -14.54 -8.42 3.47
C GLN A 207 -15.73 -7.46 3.41
N THR A 208 -16.02 -6.84 4.56
CA THR A 208 -16.97 -5.72 4.64
C THR A 208 -16.31 -4.42 4.20
N PHE A 209 -17.13 -3.42 3.86
CA PHE A 209 -16.64 -2.10 3.44
C PHE A 209 -15.73 -1.45 4.50
N ARG A 210 -14.54 -1.04 4.07
CA ARG A 210 -13.52 -0.40 4.90
C ARG A 210 -13.66 1.12 4.86
N ALA A 211 -14.64 1.66 5.58
CA ALA A 211 -14.84 3.10 5.72
C ALA A 211 -13.58 3.83 6.23
N ASP A 212 -12.79 3.17 7.09
CA ASP A 212 -11.54 3.71 7.61
C ASP A 212 -10.48 3.94 6.52
N ALA A 213 -10.44 3.11 5.47
CA ALA A 213 -9.55 3.30 4.33
C ALA A 213 -9.85 4.64 3.63
N VAL A 214 -11.12 4.86 3.31
CA VAL A 214 -11.62 6.05 2.62
C VAL A 214 -11.44 7.31 3.48
N GLN A 215 -11.80 7.23 4.76
CA GLN A 215 -11.64 8.35 5.70
C GLN A 215 -10.18 8.73 5.91
N ARG A 216 -9.28 7.75 6.02
CA ARG A 216 -7.83 8.00 6.17
C ARG A 216 -7.24 8.64 4.93
N ALA A 217 -7.67 8.24 3.74
CA ALA A 217 -7.25 8.85 2.49
C ALA A 217 -7.70 10.32 2.41
N TRP A 218 -8.99 10.60 2.67
CA TRP A 218 -9.50 11.97 2.60
C TRP A 218 -9.00 12.89 3.71
N LYS A 219 -8.64 12.38 4.90
CA LYS A 219 -7.92 13.17 5.92
C LYS A 219 -6.60 13.74 5.39
N ARG A 220 -6.02 13.13 4.36
CA ARG A 220 -4.78 13.57 3.70
C ARG A 220 -5.03 14.27 2.36
N GLY A 221 -6.31 14.39 1.95
CA GLY A 221 -6.67 14.92 0.65
C GLY A 221 -6.18 14.05 -0.51
N THR A 222 -6.15 12.73 -0.30
CA THR A 222 -5.77 11.71 -1.29
C THR A 222 -7.02 10.93 -1.70
N LEU A 223 -7.24 10.76 -3.00
CA LEU A 223 -8.36 10.02 -3.57
C LEU A 223 -8.15 8.50 -3.39
N PRO A 224 -9.02 7.79 -2.65
CA PRO A 224 -8.95 6.33 -2.55
C PRO A 224 -9.53 5.65 -3.78
N ILE A 225 -8.78 4.68 -4.33
CA ILE A 225 -9.25 3.73 -5.35
C ILE A 225 -9.18 2.32 -4.77
N LEU A 226 -10.32 1.65 -4.70
CA LEU A 226 -10.42 0.25 -4.36
C LEU A 226 -10.37 -0.58 -5.64
N THR A 227 -9.37 -1.43 -5.77
CA THR A 227 -9.46 -2.60 -6.66
C THR A 227 -10.27 -3.66 -5.95
N TRP A 228 -11.46 -3.95 -6.46
CA TRP A 228 -12.43 -4.82 -5.80
C TRP A 228 -12.59 -6.11 -6.59
N GLU A 229 -12.26 -7.23 -5.96
CA GLU A 229 -12.21 -8.53 -6.61
C GLU A 229 -13.35 -9.42 -6.11
N SER A 230 -14.11 -10.01 -7.02
CA SER A 230 -15.18 -10.99 -6.75
C SER A 230 -14.62 -12.36 -6.30
N ARG A 231 -13.76 -12.36 -5.28
CA ARG A 231 -13.17 -13.54 -4.64
C ARG A 231 -12.61 -13.17 -3.26
N PRO A 232 -12.11 -14.12 -2.44
CA PRO A 232 -11.43 -13.80 -1.20
C PRO A 232 -10.11 -13.05 -1.46
N ILE A 233 -9.81 -12.00 -0.70
CA ILE A 233 -8.63 -11.15 -0.94
C ILE A 233 -7.28 -11.88 -0.79
N LYS A 234 -7.27 -13.03 -0.10
CA LYS A 234 -6.08 -13.86 0.10
C LYS A 234 -5.87 -14.89 -1.01
N ALA A 235 -6.78 -14.97 -1.99
CA ALA A 235 -6.61 -15.82 -3.16
C ALA A 235 -5.31 -15.48 -3.88
N GLY A 236 -4.68 -16.48 -4.49
CA GLY A 236 -3.42 -16.29 -5.20
C GLY A 236 -3.58 -15.32 -6.37
N ASN A 237 -2.55 -14.54 -6.66
CA ASN A 237 -2.45 -13.95 -7.99
C ASN A 237 -2.37 -15.10 -9.01
N ASP A 238 -3.04 -14.95 -10.15
CA ASP A 238 -3.17 -15.97 -11.19
C ASP A 238 -4.00 -17.22 -10.82
N GLU A 239 -4.80 -17.15 -9.75
CA GLU A 239 -5.77 -18.20 -9.39
C GLU A 239 -7.08 -18.04 -10.18
N VAL A 240 -7.24 -18.86 -11.21
CA VAL A 240 -8.39 -18.84 -12.15
C VAL A 240 -9.60 -19.65 -11.68
N THR A 241 -9.48 -20.41 -10.60
CA THR A 241 -10.56 -21.26 -10.07
C THR A 241 -11.06 -20.69 -8.75
N ALA A 242 -12.30 -20.22 -8.74
CA ALA A 242 -13.01 -19.75 -7.54
C ALA A 242 -14.49 -20.14 -7.67
N PRO A 243 -14.84 -21.42 -7.45
CA PRO A 243 -16.15 -21.97 -7.81
C PRO A 243 -17.31 -21.40 -7.00
N ASP A 244 -17.05 -20.79 -5.84
CA ASP A 244 -18.11 -20.09 -5.09
C ASP A 244 -18.47 -18.74 -5.75
N TYR A 245 -17.60 -18.22 -6.62
CA TYR A 245 -17.68 -16.89 -7.22
C TYR A 245 -17.80 -16.94 -8.75
N GLN A 246 -18.47 -17.97 -9.29
CA GLN A 246 -18.76 -18.00 -10.73
C GLN A 246 -19.65 -16.81 -11.11
N LEU A 247 -19.46 -16.28 -12.31
CA LEU A 247 -20.27 -15.14 -12.77
C LEU A 247 -21.76 -15.49 -12.83
N SER A 248 -22.11 -16.75 -13.15
CA SER A 248 -23.47 -17.28 -13.09
C SER A 248 -24.10 -17.20 -11.70
N ASP A 249 -23.35 -17.51 -10.64
CA ASP A 249 -23.85 -17.46 -9.26
C ASP A 249 -24.05 -16.02 -8.78
N ILE A 250 -23.18 -15.11 -9.22
CA ILE A 250 -23.35 -13.67 -8.98
C ILE A 250 -24.62 -13.17 -9.67
N LEU A 251 -24.84 -13.55 -10.94
CA LEU A 251 -26.04 -13.20 -11.70
C LEU A 251 -27.33 -13.83 -11.14
N ALA A 252 -27.22 -14.99 -10.49
CA ALA A 252 -28.34 -15.62 -9.79
C ALA A 252 -28.74 -14.86 -8.50
N GLY A 253 -27.97 -13.84 -8.10
CA GLY A 253 -28.25 -12.99 -6.96
C GLY A 253 -27.69 -13.51 -5.64
N ASN A 254 -26.83 -14.53 -5.66
CA ASN A 254 -26.27 -15.15 -4.45
C ASN A 254 -25.48 -14.15 -3.58
N TYR A 255 -24.97 -13.08 -4.20
CA TYR A 255 -24.19 -12.03 -3.55
C TYR A 255 -24.94 -10.72 -3.34
N ASP A 256 -26.21 -10.60 -3.76
CA ASP A 256 -26.96 -9.35 -3.71
C ASP A 256 -27.07 -8.77 -2.31
N SER A 257 -27.28 -9.62 -1.30
CA SER A 257 -27.35 -9.18 0.10
C SER A 257 -26.03 -8.57 0.57
N TYR A 258 -24.90 -9.17 0.17
CA TYR A 258 -23.57 -8.64 0.44
C TYR A 258 -23.37 -7.29 -0.25
N LEU A 259 -23.65 -7.21 -1.57
CA LEU A 259 -23.50 -6.01 -2.37
C LEU A 259 -24.35 -4.84 -1.85
N ARG A 260 -25.61 -5.10 -1.49
CA ARG A 260 -26.50 -4.09 -0.89
C ARG A 260 -25.98 -3.60 0.45
N SER A 261 -25.48 -4.51 1.28
CA SER A 261 -24.88 -4.14 2.57
C SER A 261 -23.63 -3.28 2.39
N TYR A 262 -22.80 -3.61 1.40
CA TYR A 262 -21.62 -2.84 1.03
C TYR A 262 -21.99 -1.44 0.53
N ALA A 263 -22.95 -1.34 -0.40
CA ALA A 263 -23.44 -0.08 -0.94
C ALA A 263 -24.04 0.83 0.14
N LYS A 264 -24.85 0.28 1.06
CA LYS A 264 -25.38 1.02 2.22
C LYS A 264 -24.27 1.55 3.13
N ALA A 265 -23.20 0.77 3.34
CA ALA A 265 -22.07 1.21 4.14
C ALA A 265 -21.28 2.36 3.47
N ILE A 266 -21.19 2.37 2.14
CA ILE A 266 -20.63 3.49 1.38
C ILE A 266 -21.47 4.75 1.55
N VAL A 267 -22.81 4.63 1.41
CA VAL A 267 -23.74 5.75 1.63
C VAL A 267 -23.60 6.31 3.05
N ALA A 268 -23.51 5.44 4.05
CA ALA A 268 -23.32 5.85 5.45
C ALA A 268 -21.97 6.55 5.68
N ASN A 269 -20.92 6.18 4.94
CA ASN A 269 -19.61 6.82 5.02
C ASN A 269 -19.59 8.21 4.34
N GLY A 270 -20.37 8.40 3.28
CA GLY A 270 -20.65 9.71 2.70
C GLY A 270 -19.44 10.41 2.05
N LEU A 271 -18.37 9.68 1.75
CA LEU A 271 -17.15 10.20 1.13
C LEU A 271 -16.89 9.47 -0.20
N PRO A 272 -16.44 10.18 -1.25
CA PRO A 272 -16.30 9.61 -2.58
C PRO A 272 -15.10 8.67 -2.69
N MET A 273 -15.18 7.68 -3.59
CA MET A 273 -14.08 6.77 -3.91
C MET A 273 -14.21 6.23 -5.33
N GLY A 274 -13.08 5.77 -5.89
CA GLY A 274 -13.09 4.99 -7.13
C GLY A 274 -13.22 3.49 -6.83
N ILE A 275 -14.01 2.78 -7.62
CA ILE A 275 -14.05 1.31 -7.62
C ILE A 275 -13.56 0.80 -8.98
N ARG A 276 -12.46 0.04 -8.95
CA ARG A 276 -11.93 -0.72 -10.07
C ARG A 276 -12.30 -2.18 -9.87
N PHE A 277 -13.51 -2.52 -10.31
CA PHE A 277 -14.13 -3.83 -10.10
C PHE A 277 -13.60 -4.84 -11.13
N ASP A 278 -13.26 -6.05 -10.68
CA ASP A 278 -12.91 -7.20 -11.53
C ASP A 278 -12.06 -6.80 -12.75
N HIS A 279 -10.87 -6.26 -12.45
CA HIS A 279 -9.94 -5.67 -13.41
C HIS A 279 -9.28 -6.73 -14.29
N GLU A 280 -8.64 -6.27 -15.38
CA GLU A 280 -7.86 -7.12 -16.30
C GLU A 280 -8.67 -8.31 -16.84
N MET A 281 -9.95 -8.08 -17.03
CA MET A 281 -10.93 -9.04 -17.52
C MET A 281 -10.61 -9.59 -18.92
N ASN A 282 -9.77 -8.90 -19.69
CA ASN A 282 -9.25 -9.34 -20.98
C ASN A 282 -7.99 -10.21 -20.87
N GLY A 283 -7.50 -10.50 -19.66
CA GLY A 283 -6.44 -11.46 -19.37
C GLY A 283 -6.94 -12.91 -19.38
N VAL A 284 -6.19 -13.80 -18.73
CA VAL A 284 -6.53 -15.24 -18.56
C VAL A 284 -6.23 -15.78 -17.16
N TRP A 285 -6.01 -14.88 -16.20
CA TRP A 285 -5.41 -15.21 -14.90
C TRP A 285 -6.33 -14.96 -13.70
N TYR A 286 -7.54 -14.46 -13.93
CA TYR A 286 -8.51 -14.20 -12.86
C TYR A 286 -9.80 -15.00 -13.04
N PRO A 287 -10.51 -15.32 -11.95
CA PRO A 287 -11.69 -16.19 -11.99
C PRO A 287 -12.96 -15.50 -12.52
N TRP A 288 -12.90 -14.19 -12.81
CA TRP A 288 -13.95 -13.42 -13.48
C TRP A 288 -13.70 -13.27 -14.99
N VAL A 289 -12.62 -13.85 -15.53
CA VAL A 289 -12.39 -13.94 -16.99
C VAL A 289 -13.33 -14.97 -17.59
N GLU A 290 -13.80 -14.73 -18.82
CA GLU A 290 -14.76 -15.61 -19.49
C GLU A 290 -14.10 -16.87 -20.10
N ASP A 291 -12.96 -16.72 -20.79
CA ASP A 291 -12.28 -17.82 -21.48
C ASP A 291 -10.74 -17.73 -21.44
N ASP A 292 -10.08 -18.83 -21.78
CA ASP A 292 -8.61 -19.00 -21.73
C ASP A 292 -7.85 -18.57 -23.01
N GLY A 293 -8.52 -17.87 -23.94
CA GLY A 293 -7.98 -17.51 -25.25
C GLY A 293 -8.09 -18.59 -26.31
N HIS A 294 -8.56 -19.78 -25.95
CA HIS A 294 -8.86 -20.90 -26.85
C HIS A 294 -10.36 -21.25 -26.85
N GLY A 295 -11.19 -20.43 -26.19
CA GLY A 295 -12.62 -20.63 -26.06
C GLY A 295 -13.03 -21.63 -24.97
N ASN A 296 -12.10 -22.10 -24.13
CA ASN A 296 -12.48 -22.89 -22.96
C ASN A 296 -12.86 -21.96 -21.82
N SER A 297 -13.97 -22.27 -21.16
CA SER A 297 -14.47 -21.53 -20.00
C SER A 297 -13.45 -21.48 -18.86
N ILE A 298 -13.22 -20.29 -18.31
CA ILE A 298 -12.55 -20.11 -17.03
C ILE A 298 -13.61 -20.05 -15.92
N ASN A 299 -13.38 -20.78 -14.82
CA ASN A 299 -14.25 -20.80 -13.64
C ASN A 299 -15.74 -21.14 -13.90
N GLY A 300 -16.08 -21.77 -15.03
CA GLY A 300 -17.48 -22.01 -15.42
C GLY A 300 -18.18 -20.79 -16.03
N ASN A 301 -17.44 -19.72 -16.30
CA ASN A 301 -17.96 -18.50 -16.91
C ASN A 301 -18.24 -18.68 -18.40
N SER A 302 -19.11 -17.84 -18.94
CA SER A 302 -19.55 -17.84 -20.34
C SER A 302 -19.42 -16.46 -20.95
N ALA A 303 -19.29 -16.42 -22.28
CA ALA A 303 -19.18 -15.19 -23.04
C ALA A 303 -20.30 -14.19 -22.72
N GLY A 304 -19.94 -12.94 -22.45
CA GLY A 304 -20.82 -11.84 -22.08
C GLY A 304 -21.32 -11.84 -20.63
N GLN A 305 -20.97 -12.81 -19.79
CA GLN A 305 -21.34 -12.79 -18.37
C GLN A 305 -20.58 -11.71 -17.60
N TYR A 306 -19.35 -11.37 -17.98
CA TYR A 306 -18.57 -10.30 -17.34
C TYR A 306 -19.33 -8.97 -17.40
N VAL A 307 -19.82 -8.60 -18.58
CA VAL A 307 -20.60 -7.37 -18.77
C VAL A 307 -21.92 -7.42 -17.98
N GLN A 308 -22.58 -8.58 -17.93
CA GLN A 308 -23.81 -8.73 -17.16
C GLN A 308 -23.55 -8.54 -15.65
N VAL A 309 -22.47 -9.13 -15.12
CA VAL A 309 -22.09 -8.99 -13.71
C VAL A 309 -21.71 -7.55 -13.39
N TRP A 310 -20.91 -6.89 -14.25
CA TRP A 310 -20.59 -5.47 -14.08
C TRP A 310 -21.84 -4.61 -13.91
N LYS A 311 -22.81 -4.75 -14.82
CA LYS A 311 -24.07 -4.00 -14.79
C LYS A 311 -24.89 -4.33 -13.55
N HIS A 312 -25.00 -5.61 -13.21
CA HIS A 312 -25.72 -6.08 -12.02
C HIS A 312 -25.20 -5.45 -10.73
N VAL A 313 -23.88 -5.47 -10.52
CA VAL A 313 -23.24 -4.85 -9.34
C VAL A 313 -23.45 -3.34 -9.34
N HIS A 314 -23.24 -2.68 -10.47
CA HIS A 314 -23.46 -1.24 -10.63
C HIS A 314 -24.92 -0.85 -10.30
N ASP A 315 -25.90 -1.60 -10.79
CA ASP A 315 -27.32 -1.30 -10.62
C ASP A 315 -27.77 -1.52 -9.18
N ILE A 316 -27.20 -2.49 -8.46
CA ILE A 316 -27.40 -2.62 -7.01
C ILE A 316 -26.89 -1.37 -6.28
N PHE A 317 -25.69 -0.90 -6.62
CA PHE A 317 -25.11 0.31 -6.02
C PHE A 317 -25.94 1.56 -6.37
N GLN A 318 -26.44 1.66 -7.60
CA GLN A 318 -27.34 2.72 -8.03
C GLN A 318 -28.65 2.70 -7.21
N ALA A 319 -29.27 1.53 -7.05
CA ALA A 319 -30.53 1.35 -6.32
C ALA A 319 -30.40 1.71 -4.84
N GLU A 320 -29.26 1.40 -4.21
CA GLU A 320 -28.98 1.77 -2.83
C GLU A 320 -28.47 3.22 -2.67
N GLY A 321 -28.26 3.94 -3.79
CA GLY A 321 -27.79 5.33 -3.81
C GLY A 321 -26.28 5.53 -3.63
N ALA A 322 -25.50 4.45 -3.65
CA ALA A 322 -24.04 4.47 -3.46
C ALA A 322 -23.29 5.14 -4.63
N ASN A 323 -23.84 5.13 -5.85
CA ASN A 323 -23.25 5.82 -7.01
C ASN A 323 -23.14 7.35 -6.84
N LYS A 324 -23.75 7.94 -5.82
CA LYS A 324 -23.47 9.34 -5.44
C LYS A 324 -22.07 9.55 -4.87
N TYR A 325 -21.43 8.47 -4.41
CA TYR A 325 -20.12 8.45 -3.76
C TYR A 325 -19.12 7.53 -4.50
N VAL A 326 -19.56 6.76 -5.48
CA VAL A 326 -18.69 5.84 -6.24
C VAL A 326 -18.62 6.32 -7.68
N PHE A 327 -17.40 6.35 -8.22
CA PHE A 327 -17.19 6.36 -9.66
C PHE A 327 -16.52 5.06 -10.10
N TRP A 328 -16.91 4.56 -11.26
CA TRP A 328 -16.58 3.23 -11.74
C TRP A 328 -15.43 3.26 -12.74
N ILE A 329 -14.41 2.43 -12.50
CA ILE A 329 -13.19 2.36 -13.30
C ILE A 329 -13.12 0.99 -13.99
N TRP A 330 -13.51 0.92 -15.27
CA TRP A 330 -13.42 -0.30 -16.07
C TRP A 330 -12.02 -0.43 -16.64
N SER A 331 -11.23 -1.42 -16.18
CA SER A 331 -9.77 -1.43 -16.36
C SER A 331 -9.23 -2.72 -16.98
N PRO A 332 -9.13 -2.82 -18.31
CA PRO A 332 -8.41 -3.90 -18.99
C PRO A 332 -6.89 -3.88 -18.72
N ASN A 333 -6.22 -4.98 -19.08
CA ASN A 333 -4.77 -5.10 -19.22
C ASN A 333 -4.33 -4.62 -20.62
N ILE A 334 -3.06 -4.21 -20.76
CA ILE A 334 -2.45 -3.95 -22.07
C ILE A 334 -2.45 -5.20 -22.97
N VAL A 335 -2.64 -5.00 -24.26
CA VAL A 335 -2.84 -6.12 -25.22
C VAL A 335 -1.56 -6.76 -25.74
N ASN A 336 -0.38 -6.24 -25.39
CA ASN A 336 0.89 -6.65 -25.99
C ASN A 336 1.35 -8.08 -25.59
N ASN A 337 0.77 -8.66 -24.53
CA ASN A 337 1.12 -9.99 -24.05
C ASN A 337 -0.11 -10.84 -23.64
N LEU A 338 -1.24 -10.65 -24.33
CA LEU A 338 -2.45 -11.46 -24.17
C LEU A 338 -2.50 -12.61 -25.21
N PRO A 339 -3.33 -13.64 -25.02
CA PRO A 339 -3.64 -14.59 -26.10
C PRO A 339 -4.12 -13.86 -27.35
N SER A 340 -3.76 -14.33 -28.54
CA SER A 340 -4.03 -13.62 -29.80
C SER A 340 -5.52 -13.31 -30.01
N ALA A 341 -6.43 -14.20 -29.58
CA ALA A 341 -7.88 -13.98 -29.64
C ALA A 341 -8.35 -12.77 -28.80
N HIS A 342 -7.61 -12.46 -27.72
CA HIS A 342 -7.93 -11.39 -26.78
C HIS A 342 -7.28 -10.04 -27.12
N GLN A 343 -6.46 -9.98 -28.18
CA GLN A 343 -5.74 -8.76 -28.57
C GLN A 343 -6.47 -7.88 -29.61
N SER A 344 -7.77 -8.08 -29.78
CA SER A 344 -8.57 -7.38 -30.80
C SER A 344 -9.54 -6.39 -30.16
N LEU A 345 -9.81 -5.29 -30.88
CA LEU A 345 -10.84 -4.33 -30.50
C LEU A 345 -12.22 -4.98 -30.31
N ASP A 346 -12.57 -5.99 -31.11
CA ASP A 346 -13.87 -6.65 -31.00
C ASP A 346 -13.99 -7.48 -29.72
N TYR A 347 -12.90 -8.15 -29.29
CA TYR A 347 -12.86 -8.80 -28.00
C TYR A 347 -12.97 -7.77 -26.86
N LEU A 348 -12.20 -6.68 -26.93
CA LEU A 348 -12.26 -5.62 -25.93
C LEU A 348 -13.67 -4.99 -25.82
N LYS A 349 -14.34 -4.76 -26.97
CA LYS A 349 -15.73 -4.29 -27.05
C LYS A 349 -16.70 -5.25 -26.37
N SER A 350 -16.50 -6.56 -26.50
CA SER A 350 -17.38 -7.57 -25.91
C SER A 350 -17.40 -7.52 -24.37
N LEU A 351 -16.33 -6.99 -23.76
CA LEU A 351 -16.16 -6.85 -22.32
C LEU A 351 -16.55 -5.45 -21.79
N TYR A 352 -16.92 -4.51 -22.68
CA TYR A 352 -17.25 -3.14 -22.29
C TYR A 352 -18.72 -2.99 -21.90
N PRO A 353 -19.04 -2.59 -20.65
CA PRO A 353 -20.42 -2.48 -20.20
C PRO A 353 -21.17 -1.25 -20.75
N GLY A 354 -20.45 -0.31 -21.38
CA GLY A 354 -20.98 0.91 -21.96
C GLY A 354 -20.80 2.14 -21.07
N ASP A 355 -20.77 3.32 -21.69
CA ASP A 355 -20.51 4.63 -21.05
C ASP A 355 -21.43 4.97 -19.88
N ALA A 356 -22.62 4.37 -19.80
CA ALA A 356 -23.56 4.60 -18.69
C ALA A 356 -23.14 3.93 -17.37
N TYR A 357 -22.22 2.95 -17.44
CA TYR A 357 -21.76 2.14 -16.31
C TYR A 357 -20.29 2.39 -15.96
N VAL A 358 -19.66 3.36 -16.62
CA VAL A 358 -18.22 3.62 -16.55
C VAL A 358 -17.99 5.13 -16.46
N ASP A 359 -17.25 5.56 -15.45
CA ASP A 359 -16.81 6.95 -15.32
C ASP A 359 -15.41 7.13 -15.90
N TRP A 360 -14.50 6.20 -15.60
CA TRP A 360 -13.13 6.15 -16.15
C TRP A 360 -12.85 4.83 -16.82
N VAL A 361 -12.09 4.89 -17.91
CA VAL A 361 -11.45 3.72 -18.48
C VAL A 361 -10.08 3.58 -17.84
N GLY A 362 -9.87 2.46 -17.17
CA GLY A 362 -8.57 2.08 -16.63
C GLY A 362 -7.68 1.40 -17.67
N LEU A 363 -6.39 1.30 -17.36
CA LEU A 363 -5.47 0.42 -18.09
C LEU A 363 -4.37 -0.06 -17.14
N SER A 364 -4.26 -1.37 -16.96
CA SER A 364 -3.13 -2.00 -16.27
C SER A 364 -2.00 -2.27 -17.26
N GLY A 365 -0.76 -1.94 -16.92
CA GLY A 365 0.38 -2.19 -17.82
C GLY A 365 1.73 -2.19 -17.13
N TYR A 366 2.50 -3.24 -17.38
CA TYR A 366 3.78 -3.49 -16.72
C TYR A 366 4.91 -3.74 -17.70
N LEU A 367 6.08 -3.17 -17.43
CA LEU A 367 7.33 -3.64 -18.03
C LEU A 367 7.85 -4.83 -17.21
N ARG A 368 7.58 -6.05 -17.67
CA ARG A 368 7.95 -7.28 -16.93
C ARG A 368 8.63 -8.32 -17.80
N PRO A 369 9.58 -9.12 -17.26
CA PRO A 369 10.12 -10.29 -17.95
C PRO A 369 9.04 -11.39 -18.12
N ALA A 370 9.26 -12.37 -19.01
CA ALA A 370 10.41 -12.50 -19.91
C ALA A 370 10.38 -11.45 -21.05
N TYR A 371 11.55 -10.98 -21.47
CA TYR A 371 11.67 -10.03 -22.59
C TYR A 371 12.03 -10.75 -23.88
N LYS A 372 11.38 -10.39 -24.99
CA LYS A 372 11.68 -10.91 -26.32
C LYS A 372 12.76 -10.04 -27.00
N PRO A 373 13.54 -10.56 -27.96
CA PRO A 373 14.60 -9.79 -28.63
C PRO A 373 14.11 -8.52 -29.33
N ASP A 374 12.85 -8.47 -29.73
CA ASP A 374 12.18 -7.36 -30.40
C ASP A 374 11.38 -6.45 -29.46
N ASN A 375 11.45 -6.67 -28.14
CA ASN A 375 10.82 -5.76 -27.18
C ASN A 375 11.46 -4.36 -27.27
N ASP A 376 10.62 -3.34 -27.42
CA ASP A 376 10.97 -1.94 -27.19
C ASP A 376 10.50 -1.53 -25.78
N PHE A 377 11.35 -0.83 -25.03
CA PHE A 377 11.09 -0.41 -23.66
C PHE A 377 10.50 1.00 -23.61
N SER A 378 9.62 1.32 -24.56
CA SER A 378 9.01 2.63 -24.70
C SER A 378 7.54 2.67 -24.25
N PHE A 379 7.06 3.88 -23.96
CA PHE A 379 5.64 4.15 -23.74
C PHE A 379 4.79 3.67 -24.92
N ARG A 380 5.23 3.96 -26.16
CA ARG A 380 4.45 3.61 -27.36
C ARG A 380 4.35 2.10 -27.51
N TYR A 381 5.44 1.37 -27.35
CA TYR A 381 5.41 -0.10 -27.40
C TYR A 381 4.50 -0.69 -26.32
N THR A 382 4.53 -0.12 -25.11
CA THR A 382 3.77 -0.66 -23.97
C THR A 382 2.27 -0.36 -24.07
N PHE A 383 1.91 0.86 -24.44
CA PHE A 383 0.54 1.36 -24.27
C PHE A 383 -0.19 1.70 -25.57
N GLN A 384 0.51 2.06 -26.66
CA GLN A 384 -0.15 2.69 -27.82
C GLN A 384 -1.26 1.84 -28.41
N LYS A 385 -1.03 0.53 -28.63
CA LYS A 385 -2.05 -0.35 -29.20
C LYS A 385 -3.31 -0.41 -28.33
N SER A 386 -3.14 -0.57 -27.03
CA SER A 386 -4.25 -0.58 -26.07
C SER A 386 -4.96 0.78 -26.03
N LEU A 387 -4.22 1.89 -26.03
CA LEU A 387 -4.80 3.24 -26.04
C LEU A 387 -5.61 3.49 -27.33
N ASP A 388 -5.13 3.02 -28.47
CA ASP A 388 -5.86 3.15 -29.75
C ASP A 388 -7.18 2.36 -29.70
N GLU A 389 -7.16 1.15 -29.14
CA GLU A 389 -8.39 0.36 -28.94
C GLU A 389 -9.37 1.05 -27.99
N LEU A 390 -8.89 1.60 -26.86
CA LEU A 390 -9.73 2.34 -25.91
C LEU A 390 -10.34 3.60 -26.52
N ARG A 391 -9.56 4.36 -27.30
CA ARG A 391 -10.01 5.59 -27.98
C ARG A 391 -10.99 5.29 -29.11
N ALA A 392 -10.88 4.12 -29.74
CA ALA A 392 -11.85 3.65 -30.72
C ALA A 392 -13.15 3.15 -30.06
N LEU A 393 -13.10 2.79 -28.78
CA LEU A 393 -14.23 2.26 -28.01
C LEU A 393 -15.07 3.38 -27.36
N THR A 394 -14.44 4.37 -26.75
CA THR A 394 -15.11 5.41 -25.95
C THR A 394 -14.27 6.69 -25.83
N SER A 395 -14.91 7.79 -25.42
CA SER A 395 -14.26 9.08 -25.12
C SER A 395 -14.10 9.35 -23.62
N LYS A 396 -14.35 8.35 -22.76
CA LYS A 396 -14.18 8.49 -21.31
C LYS A 396 -12.71 8.76 -20.97
N PRO A 397 -12.41 9.51 -19.89
CA PRO A 397 -11.04 9.74 -19.45
C PRO A 397 -10.29 8.43 -19.16
N ILE A 398 -9.01 8.38 -19.54
CA ILE A 398 -8.16 7.21 -19.36
C ILE A 398 -7.30 7.37 -18.10
N PHE A 399 -7.33 6.40 -17.20
CA PHE A 399 -6.47 6.35 -16.03
C PHE A 399 -5.58 5.10 -16.09
N LEU A 400 -4.26 5.27 -16.13
CA LEU A 400 -3.34 4.12 -16.09
C LEU A 400 -3.36 3.52 -14.67
N SER A 401 -4.31 2.62 -14.45
CA SER A 401 -4.87 2.29 -13.13
C SER A 401 -3.94 1.46 -12.27
N GLU A 402 -2.99 0.77 -12.91
CA GLU A 402 -1.95 0.03 -12.23
C GLU A 402 -0.77 -0.15 -13.20
N ILE A 403 0.33 0.56 -12.93
CA ILE A 403 1.54 0.45 -13.76
C ILE A 403 2.79 0.22 -12.92
N GLY A 404 3.79 -0.39 -13.54
CA GLY A 404 5.11 -0.56 -12.93
C GLY A 404 6.15 -1.03 -13.94
N ALA A 405 7.42 -0.80 -13.63
CA ALA A 405 8.54 -1.32 -14.41
C ALA A 405 9.53 -2.14 -13.56
N SER A 406 9.97 -3.29 -14.07
CA SER A 406 10.78 -4.25 -13.32
C SER A 406 12.24 -3.87 -13.45
N GLU A 407 13.00 -4.06 -12.38
CA GLU A 407 14.45 -3.90 -12.43
C GLU A 407 15.15 -5.01 -13.23
N THR A 408 14.47 -6.14 -13.44
CA THR A 408 15.01 -7.22 -14.29
C THR A 408 15.30 -6.67 -15.69
N GLY A 409 16.49 -6.97 -16.21
CA GLY A 409 16.97 -6.48 -17.52
C GLY A 409 17.54 -5.06 -17.52
N GLY A 410 17.37 -4.27 -16.44
CA GLY A 410 17.96 -2.93 -16.34
C GLY A 410 17.32 -1.86 -17.24
N HIS A 411 16.11 -2.10 -17.73
CA HIS A 411 15.41 -1.20 -18.66
C HIS A 411 14.50 -0.19 -17.96
N LYS A 412 14.32 -0.31 -16.64
CA LYS A 412 13.35 0.47 -15.85
C LYS A 412 13.53 1.98 -15.97
N ALA A 413 14.75 2.50 -15.79
CA ALA A 413 15.04 3.93 -15.87
C ALA A 413 14.71 4.52 -17.25
N THR A 414 15.10 3.83 -18.33
CA THR A 414 14.78 4.20 -19.71
C THR A 414 13.28 4.17 -19.97
N TRP A 415 12.59 3.13 -19.50
CA TRP A 415 11.15 3.00 -19.65
C TRP A 415 10.39 4.10 -18.90
N ILE A 416 10.81 4.44 -17.68
CA ILE A 416 10.23 5.56 -16.90
C ILE A 416 10.40 6.88 -17.65
N THR A 417 11.59 7.13 -18.21
CA THR A 417 11.83 8.32 -19.03
C THR A 417 10.88 8.36 -20.24
N SER A 418 10.71 7.22 -20.91
CA SER A 418 9.78 7.11 -22.05
C SER A 418 8.32 7.28 -21.64
N LEU A 419 7.90 6.73 -20.49
CA LEU A 419 6.56 6.89 -19.92
C LEU A 419 6.23 8.38 -19.76
N PHE A 420 7.09 9.14 -19.08
CA PHE A 420 6.83 10.55 -18.84
C PHE A 420 6.91 11.41 -20.11
N ASN A 421 7.75 11.06 -21.09
CA ASN A 421 7.72 11.71 -22.40
C ASN A 421 6.40 11.41 -23.15
N GLY A 422 5.89 10.18 -23.06
CA GLY A 422 4.59 9.82 -23.63
C GLY A 422 3.43 10.55 -22.97
N LEU A 423 3.46 10.71 -21.63
CA LEU A 423 2.45 11.46 -20.89
C LEU A 423 2.51 12.97 -21.17
N ALA A 424 3.68 13.52 -21.47
CA ALA A 424 3.84 14.94 -21.84
C ALA A 424 3.36 15.24 -23.26
N ASP A 425 3.26 14.22 -24.12
CA ASP A 425 2.75 14.36 -25.48
C ASP A 425 1.27 14.80 -25.46
N PRO A 426 0.90 15.92 -26.12
CA PRO A 426 -0.49 16.37 -26.24
C PRO A 426 -1.45 15.33 -26.82
N ALA A 427 -0.96 14.39 -27.64
CA ALA A 427 -1.76 13.27 -28.15
C ALA A 427 -2.29 12.34 -27.04
N ASN A 428 -1.72 12.42 -25.83
CA ASN A 428 -2.11 11.65 -24.65
C ASN A 428 -2.73 12.54 -23.55
N SER A 429 -3.36 13.66 -23.94
CA SER A 429 -4.05 14.58 -23.03
C SER A 429 -5.33 14.01 -22.40
N ASP A 430 -5.88 12.94 -22.97
CA ASP A 430 -7.01 12.15 -22.45
C ASP A 430 -6.62 11.23 -21.28
N ILE A 431 -5.31 11.01 -21.05
CA ILE A 431 -4.81 10.24 -19.91
C ILE A 431 -4.83 11.13 -18.65
N ILE A 432 -5.80 10.98 -17.78
CA ILE A 432 -5.96 11.82 -16.58
C ILE A 432 -5.03 11.45 -15.42
N GLY A 433 -4.14 10.49 -15.58
CA GLY A 433 -3.12 10.16 -14.58
C GLY A 433 -2.75 8.68 -14.56
N PHE A 434 -2.01 8.29 -13.51
CA PHE A 434 -1.65 6.90 -13.27
C PHE A 434 -1.63 6.57 -11.78
N ALA A 435 -1.66 5.27 -11.45
CA ALA A 435 -1.28 4.75 -10.14
C ALA A 435 -0.14 3.74 -10.27
N TRP A 436 0.98 4.04 -9.61
CA TRP A 436 2.17 3.19 -9.62
C TRP A 436 2.05 2.06 -8.60
N PHE A 437 2.33 0.83 -9.00
CA PHE A 437 2.37 -0.32 -8.11
C PHE A 437 3.73 -0.40 -7.41
N ASN A 438 3.86 0.20 -6.23
CA ASN A 438 5.15 0.38 -5.54
C ASN A 438 5.46 -0.78 -4.57
N MET A 439 5.64 -1.98 -5.12
CA MET A 439 5.89 -3.21 -4.34
C MET A 439 6.92 -4.10 -5.03
N ALA A 440 7.58 -4.97 -4.26
CA ALA A 440 8.39 -6.05 -4.81
C ALA A 440 7.63 -7.37 -4.65
N VAL A 441 7.35 -8.03 -5.76
CA VAL A 441 6.56 -9.28 -5.78
C VAL A 441 7.40 -10.37 -6.43
N THR A 442 7.55 -11.49 -5.73
CA THR A 442 8.19 -12.68 -6.30
C THR A 442 7.13 -13.61 -6.85
N THR A 443 7.17 -13.86 -8.15
CA THR A 443 6.25 -14.75 -8.87
C THR A 443 7.03 -15.84 -9.62
N TYR A 444 6.31 -16.78 -10.23
CA TYR A 444 6.89 -17.71 -11.19
C TYR A 444 6.48 -17.28 -12.60
N VAL A 445 7.46 -16.94 -13.45
CA VAL A 445 7.25 -16.62 -14.86
C VAL A 445 7.85 -17.76 -15.67
N GLU A 446 7.04 -18.45 -16.47
CA GLU A 446 7.47 -19.61 -17.28
C GLU A 446 8.20 -20.69 -16.44
N GLY A 447 7.74 -20.92 -15.20
CA GLY A 447 8.34 -21.88 -14.26
C GLY A 447 9.60 -21.38 -13.55
N GLN A 448 10.09 -20.17 -13.85
CA GLN A 448 11.22 -19.55 -13.16
C GLN A 448 10.76 -18.58 -12.07
N ARG A 449 11.33 -18.70 -10.88
CA ARG A 449 11.08 -17.75 -9.80
C ARG A 449 11.74 -16.40 -10.12
N THR A 450 10.94 -15.37 -10.32
CA THR A 450 11.39 -14.02 -10.66
C THR A 450 10.86 -13.02 -9.64
N THR A 451 11.73 -12.16 -9.12
CA THR A 451 11.31 -11.02 -8.32
C THR A 451 11.12 -9.82 -9.22
N ASN A 452 9.88 -9.42 -9.38
CA ASN A 452 9.55 -8.15 -10.00
C ASN A 452 9.60 -7.04 -8.95
N ASP A 453 10.64 -6.23 -9.01
CA ASP A 453 10.81 -5.07 -8.12
C ASP A 453 10.26 -3.80 -8.77
N TRP A 454 8.99 -3.51 -8.48
CA TRP A 454 8.29 -2.37 -9.06
C TRP A 454 8.55 -1.07 -8.31
N ARG A 455 9.16 -1.10 -7.12
CA ARG A 455 9.33 0.09 -6.26
C ARG A 455 10.05 1.24 -6.99
N ILE A 456 9.58 2.47 -6.85
CA ILE A 456 10.18 3.66 -7.48
C ILE A 456 11.59 3.90 -6.92
N ASP A 457 11.79 3.63 -5.64
CA ASP A 457 13.04 3.79 -4.90
C ASP A 457 13.90 2.51 -4.86
N SER A 458 13.68 1.55 -5.78
CA SER A 458 14.47 0.32 -5.88
C SER A 458 15.96 0.57 -6.18
N ARG A 459 16.25 1.59 -7.00
CA ARG A 459 17.60 2.05 -7.35
C ARG A 459 17.65 3.57 -7.48
N SER A 460 18.86 4.13 -7.36
CA SER A 460 19.07 5.59 -7.45
C SER A 460 18.81 6.14 -8.86
N ASP A 461 19.15 5.40 -9.92
CA ASP A 461 18.91 5.79 -11.31
C ASP A 461 17.43 5.71 -11.69
N THR A 462 16.72 4.68 -11.21
CA THR A 462 15.26 4.56 -11.31
C THR A 462 14.56 5.74 -10.62
N LEU A 463 14.92 6.04 -9.37
CA LEU A 463 14.36 7.16 -8.62
C LEU A 463 14.64 8.50 -9.33
N ALA A 464 15.88 8.72 -9.78
CA ALA A 464 16.25 9.95 -10.48
C ALA A 464 15.46 10.14 -11.78
N SER A 465 15.24 9.06 -12.54
CA SER A 465 14.42 9.09 -13.77
C SER A 465 12.96 9.41 -13.46
N PHE A 466 12.43 8.87 -12.36
CA PHE A 466 11.07 9.15 -11.93
C PHE A 466 10.90 10.60 -11.49
N VAL A 467 11.82 11.13 -10.67
CA VAL A 467 11.82 12.54 -10.24
C VAL A 467 11.93 13.48 -11.44
N ALA A 468 12.86 13.22 -12.35
CA ALA A 468 13.00 14.03 -13.56
C ALA A 468 11.71 14.02 -14.40
N GLY A 469 11.08 12.86 -14.54
CA GLY A 469 9.87 12.70 -15.34
C GLY A 469 8.62 13.30 -14.71
N ILE A 470 8.37 13.11 -13.40
CA ILE A 470 7.18 13.67 -12.74
C ILE A 470 7.18 15.21 -12.76
N HIS A 471 8.37 15.82 -12.74
CA HIS A 471 8.58 17.27 -12.85
C HIS A 471 8.75 17.78 -14.28
N LEU A 472 8.71 16.92 -15.30
CA LEU A 472 8.84 17.32 -16.69
C LEU A 472 7.71 18.28 -17.08
N ALA A 473 8.07 19.38 -17.74
CA ALA A 473 7.09 20.36 -18.23
C ALA A 473 6.09 19.70 -19.19
N GLY A 474 4.81 20.06 -19.07
CA GLY A 474 3.73 19.50 -19.90
C GLY A 474 3.04 18.27 -19.34
N ASN A 475 3.59 17.64 -18.28
CA ASN A 475 2.95 16.46 -17.67
C ASN A 475 1.69 16.78 -16.85
N GLY A 476 1.52 18.02 -16.38
CA GLY A 476 0.24 18.51 -15.85
C GLY A 476 -0.25 17.84 -14.56
N PHE A 477 0.61 17.19 -13.78
CA PHE A 477 0.22 16.56 -12.50
C PHE A 477 -0.12 17.58 -11.42
N ALA A 478 -1.15 17.29 -10.61
CA ALA A 478 -1.46 18.04 -9.39
C ALA A 478 -0.55 17.62 -8.22
N LEU A 479 0.71 18.03 -8.30
CA LEU A 479 1.75 17.73 -7.31
C LEU A 479 1.59 18.61 -6.07
N LYS A 480 1.88 18.02 -4.91
CA LYS A 480 1.91 18.73 -3.62
C LYS A 480 3.28 18.47 -2.99
N PRO A 481 4.06 19.50 -2.63
CA PRO A 481 5.34 19.30 -1.98
C PRO A 481 5.21 18.49 -0.69
N THR A 482 6.19 17.63 -0.43
CA THR A 482 6.29 16.95 0.87
C THR A 482 6.69 17.96 1.96
N SER A 483 5.91 18.06 3.03
CA SER A 483 6.12 18.97 4.17
C SER A 483 7.19 18.51 5.15
#